data_AF-A0A4Y2J5W3-F1
#
_entry.id   AF-A0A4Y2J5W3-F1
#
_cell.length_a   1.000
_cell.length_b   1.000
_cell.length_c   1.000
_cell.angle_alpha   90.00
_cell.angle_beta   90.00
_cell.angle_gamma   90.00
#
_symmetry.space_group_name_H-M   'P 1'
#
loop_
_entity.id
_entity.type
_entity.pdbx_description
1 polymer ?
#
loop_
_entity_poly.entity_id
_entity_poly.type
_entity_poly.pdbx_seq_one_letter_code
_entity_poly.pdbx_strand_id
1 'polypeptide(L)'
;MQGLLEGDQHWYGILNEAIQARAPFQLRFLFATICGFGEVNDIPDLWFRYKDALSEDFVRKYYENSGPQYALAEIEEFLKYYNLNLKKLKLPTNHLPDALSNLIN
;
A
#
# COMPACT_ATOMS: atom_id res chain seq x y z
N MET A 1 16.56 15.57 22.25
CA MET A 1 15.10 15.74 22.11
C MET A 1 14.82 16.32 20.73
N GLN A 2 14.74 15.48 19.71
CA GLN A 2 14.33 15.87 18.35
C GLN A 2 13.45 14.73 17.83
N GLY A 3 12.27 15.06 17.30
CA GLY A 3 11.43 14.07 16.60
C GLY A 3 9.92 14.22 16.76
N LEU A 4 9.40 15.16 17.54
CA LEU A 4 7.97 15.19 17.89
C LEU A 4 7.04 16.01 16.96
N LEU A 5 7.52 16.53 15.82
CA LEU A 5 6.74 17.51 15.03
C LEU A 5 6.72 17.35 13.49
N GLU A 6 7.30 16.31 12.90
CA GLU A 6 7.31 16.19 11.42
C GLU A 6 6.11 15.48 10.79
N GLY A 7 5.15 15.01 11.59
CA GLY A 7 3.98 14.28 11.07
C GLY A 7 4.40 13.12 10.15
N ASP A 8 3.64 12.90 9.07
CA ASP A 8 3.93 11.82 8.12
C ASP A 8 4.97 12.20 7.03
N GLN A 9 5.65 13.36 7.15
CA GLN A 9 6.59 13.86 6.13
C GLN A 9 7.76 12.90 5.86
N HIS A 10 8.29 12.27 6.90
CA HIS A 10 9.37 11.30 6.74
C HIS A 10 8.92 10.10 5.90
N TRP A 11 7.71 9.59 6.13
CA TRP A 11 7.13 8.49 5.35
C TRP A 11 6.89 8.88 3.89
N TYR A 12 6.43 10.11 3.65
CA TYR A 12 6.31 10.63 2.29
C TYR A 12 7.67 10.69 1.58
N GLY A 13 8.73 11.13 2.27
CA GLY A 13 10.09 11.14 1.74
C GLY A 13 10.56 9.75 1.31
N ILE A 14 10.40 8.75 2.19
CA ILE A 14 10.77 7.35 1.92
C ILE A 14 10.03 6.81 0.70
N LEU A 15 8.70 7.00 0.64
CA LEU A 15 7.90 6.48 -0.47
C LEU A 15 8.23 7.19 -1.79
N ASN A 16 8.47 8.51 -1.77
CA ASN A 16 8.87 9.26 -2.95
C ASN A 16 10.20 8.77 -3.55
N GLU A 17 11.18 8.44 -2.70
CA GLU A 17 12.45 7.87 -3.13
C GLU A 17 12.25 6.45 -3.68
N ALA A 18 11.50 5.59 -2.98
CA ALA A 18 11.26 4.22 -3.39
C ALA A 18 10.54 4.11 -4.74
N ILE A 19 9.65 5.05 -5.08
CA ILE A 19 8.98 5.12 -6.39
C ILE A 19 9.99 5.21 -7.54
N GLN A 20 11.14 5.86 -7.35
CA GLN A 20 12.15 6.01 -8.40
C GLN A 20 12.77 4.66 -8.80
N ALA A 21 12.74 3.66 -7.92
CA ALA A 21 13.22 2.32 -8.21
C ALA A 21 12.34 1.55 -9.21
N ARG A 22 11.11 2.04 -9.49
CA ARG A 22 10.13 1.42 -10.41
C ARG A 22 9.90 -0.06 -10.13
N ALA A 23 9.75 -0.39 -8.86
CA ALA A 23 9.56 -1.75 -8.37
C ALA A 23 8.24 -1.82 -7.55
N PRO A 24 7.06 -1.86 -8.19
CA PRO A 24 5.77 -1.70 -7.50
C PRO A 24 5.48 -2.76 -6.43
N PHE A 25 5.90 -4.02 -6.65
CA PHE A 25 5.79 -5.08 -5.65
C PHE A 25 6.55 -4.73 -4.35
N GLN A 26 7.81 -4.32 -4.48
CA GLN A 26 8.65 -3.88 -3.37
C GLN A 26 8.09 -2.61 -2.72
N LEU A 27 7.51 -1.70 -3.50
CA LEU A 27 6.85 -0.50 -2.99
C LEU A 27 5.63 -0.85 -2.13
N ARG A 28 4.82 -1.84 -2.54
CA ARG A 28 3.68 -2.35 -1.74
C ARG A 28 4.13 -3.03 -0.46
N PHE A 29 5.22 -3.80 -0.51
CA PHE A 29 5.83 -4.38 0.68
C PHE A 29 6.30 -3.29 1.66
N LEU A 30 7.01 -2.28 1.17
CA LEU A 30 7.47 -1.13 1.96
C LEU A 30 6.30 -0.38 2.60
N PHE A 31 5.22 -0.13 1.85
CA PHE A 31 4.00 0.47 2.38
C PHE A 31 3.45 -0.35 3.56
N ALA A 32 3.33 -1.68 3.42
CA ALA A 32 2.85 -2.54 4.49
C ALA A 32 3.80 -2.53 5.71
N THR A 33 5.11 -2.49 5.51
CA THR A 33 6.11 -2.34 6.58
C THR A 33 5.96 -1.01 7.32
N ILE A 34 5.75 0.09 6.60
CA ILE A 34 5.46 1.41 7.18
C ILE A 34 4.16 1.38 7.99
N CYS A 35 3.10 0.72 7.51
CA CYS A 35 1.86 0.56 8.29
C CYS A 35 2.03 -0.33 9.53
N GLY A 36 2.92 -1.33 9.48
CA GLY A 36 3.16 -2.28 10.56
C GLY A 36 4.03 -1.75 11.70
N PHE A 37 5.06 -0.96 11.36
CA PHE A 37 6.06 -0.46 12.31
C PHE A 37 6.14 1.06 12.41
N GLY A 38 5.70 1.77 11.39
CA GLY A 38 5.73 3.23 11.38
C GLY A 38 4.60 3.81 12.23
N GLU A 39 4.92 4.85 12.99
CA GLU A 39 3.93 5.71 13.66
C GLU A 39 3.28 6.64 12.63
N VAL A 40 2.56 6.08 11.66
CA VAL A 40 1.82 6.83 10.63
C VAL A 40 0.55 7.40 11.24
N ASN A 41 0.34 8.72 11.09
CA ASN A 41 -0.80 9.42 11.66
C ASN A 41 -2.08 9.18 10.84
N ASP A 42 -1.99 9.19 9.51
CA ASP A 42 -3.13 9.00 8.60
C ASP A 42 -2.82 8.02 7.46
N ILE A 43 -3.02 6.73 7.73
CA ILE A 43 -2.82 5.66 6.74
C ILE A 43 -3.77 5.78 5.54
N PRO A 44 -5.06 6.13 5.69
CA PRO A 44 -5.94 6.43 4.56
C PRO A 44 -5.41 7.53 3.63
N ASP A 45 -4.90 8.65 4.17
CA ASP A 45 -4.27 9.70 3.35
C ASP A 45 -3.01 9.20 2.63
N LEU A 46 -2.14 8.48 3.36
CA LEU A 46 -0.93 7.88 2.79
C LEU A 46 -1.28 6.95 1.61
N TRP A 47 -2.27 6.08 1.78
CA TRP A 47 -2.77 5.23 0.70
C TRP A 47 -3.29 6.05 -0.48
N PHE A 48 -4.17 7.03 -0.22
CA PHE A 48 -4.77 7.83 -1.29
C PHE A 48 -3.73 8.56 -2.14
N ARG A 49 -2.66 9.04 -1.49
CA ARG A 49 -1.55 9.74 -2.15
C ARG A 49 -0.70 8.85 -3.04
N TYR A 50 -0.53 7.57 -2.68
CA TYR A 50 0.43 6.67 -3.33
C TYR A 50 -0.19 5.51 -4.11
N LYS A 51 -1.52 5.31 -4.04
CA LYS A 51 -2.23 4.19 -4.69
C LYS A 51 -1.91 4.02 -6.17
N ASP A 52 -1.67 5.10 -6.91
CA ASP A 52 -1.40 5.04 -8.35
C ASP A 52 -0.02 4.44 -8.64
N ALA A 53 0.99 4.83 -7.85
CA ALA A 53 2.33 4.23 -7.93
C ALA A 53 2.32 2.79 -7.40
N LEU A 54 1.58 2.54 -6.31
CA LEU A 54 1.40 1.21 -5.72
C LEU A 54 0.67 0.23 -6.65
N SER A 55 -0.04 0.70 -7.67
CA SER A 55 -0.80 -0.14 -8.61
C SER A 55 -0.33 -0.04 -10.06
N GLU A 56 0.80 0.61 -10.32
CA GLU A 56 1.28 0.93 -11.66
C GLU A 56 1.43 -0.31 -12.57
N ASP A 57 1.94 -1.41 -12.01
CA ASP A 57 2.10 -2.69 -12.72
C ASP A 57 0.77 -3.37 -13.04
N PHE A 58 -0.21 -3.26 -12.14
CA PHE A 58 -1.54 -3.82 -12.35
C PHE A 58 -2.35 -3.05 -13.40
N VAL A 59 -2.30 -1.72 -13.38
CA VAL A 59 -2.98 -0.89 -14.39
C VAL A 59 -2.43 -1.18 -15.79
N ARG A 60 -1.11 -1.33 -15.92
CA ARG A 60 -0.46 -1.69 -17.19
C ARG A 60 -0.84 -3.09 -17.68
N LYS A 61 -1.11 -4.02 -16.78
CA LYS A 61 -1.37 -5.43 -17.11
C LYS A 61 -2.83 -5.71 -17.46
N TYR A 62 -3.77 -5.06 -16.80
CA TYR A 62 -5.19 -5.38 -16.94
C TYR A 62 -6.01 -4.31 -17.69
N TYR A 63 -5.47 -3.12 -17.99
CA TYR A 63 -6.18 -2.00 -18.65
C TYR A 63 -7.52 -1.64 -18.00
N GLU A 64 -7.65 -1.96 -16.72
CA GLU A 64 -8.86 -1.74 -15.94
C GLU A 64 -8.56 -0.77 -14.79
N ASN A 65 -9.59 -0.04 -14.36
CA ASN A 65 -9.55 0.83 -13.18
C ASN A 65 -9.49 0.04 -11.85
N SER A 66 -9.24 -1.27 -11.92
CA SER A 66 -9.17 -2.21 -10.80
C SER A 66 -7.76 -2.31 -10.18
N GLY A 67 -6.76 -1.63 -10.75
CA GLY A 67 -5.36 -1.65 -10.27
C GLY A 67 -5.20 -1.42 -8.75
N PRO A 68 -5.80 -0.37 -8.15
CA PRO A 68 -5.74 -0.16 -6.71
C PRO A 68 -6.30 -1.31 -5.86
N GLN A 69 -7.28 -2.07 -6.37
CA GLN A 69 -7.87 -3.22 -5.68
C GLN A 69 -6.89 -4.41 -5.68
N TYR A 70 -6.18 -4.66 -6.78
CA TYR A 70 -5.10 -5.65 -6.83
C TYR A 70 -3.98 -5.29 -5.84
N ALA A 71 -3.59 -4.01 -5.81
CA ALA A 71 -2.59 -3.53 -4.87
C ALA A 71 -3.01 -3.70 -3.41
N LEU A 72 -4.26 -3.37 -3.05
CA LEU A 72 -4.78 -3.55 -1.69
C LEU A 72 -4.78 -5.01 -1.24
N ALA A 73 -5.14 -5.94 -2.13
CA ALA A 73 -5.12 -7.36 -1.79
C ALA A 73 -3.69 -7.87 -1.54
N GLU A 74 -2.72 -7.49 -2.37
CA GLU A 74 -1.32 -7.88 -2.14
C GLU A 74 -0.75 -7.23 -0.86
N ILE A 75 -1.11 -5.96 -0.59
CA ILE A 75 -0.78 -5.30 0.67
C ILE A 75 -1.41 -6.04 1.86
N GLU A 76 -2.66 -6.49 1.76
CA GLU A 76 -3.33 -7.23 2.84
C GLU A 76 -2.60 -8.54 3.18
N GLU A 77 -2.04 -9.24 2.19
CA GLU A 77 -1.18 -10.39 2.44
C GLU A 77 0.06 -10.03 3.27
N PHE A 78 0.71 -8.89 2.98
CA PHE A 78 1.85 -8.41 3.78
C PHE A 78 1.45 -7.95 5.19
N LEU A 79 0.27 -7.34 5.34
CA LEU A 79 -0.22 -6.85 6.63
C LEU A 79 -0.47 -7.98 7.64
N LYS A 80 -0.73 -9.22 7.17
CA LYS A 80 -0.90 -10.39 8.04
C LYS A 80 0.32 -10.65 8.92
N TYR A 81 1.53 -10.38 8.43
CA TYR A 81 2.78 -10.53 9.21
C TYR A 81 2.87 -9.57 10.40
N TYR A 82 2.09 -8.49 10.38
CA TYR A 82 2.02 -7.48 11.44
C TYR A 82 0.73 -7.59 12.26
N ASN A 83 -0.05 -8.66 12.10
CA ASN A 83 -1.39 -8.83 12.69
C ASN A 83 -2.36 -7.69 12.34
N LEU A 84 -2.15 -7.02 11.20
CA LEU A 84 -3.00 -5.97 10.66
C LEU A 84 -3.88 -6.50 9.52
N ASN A 85 -4.88 -5.72 9.13
CA ASN A 85 -5.69 -5.94 7.93
C ASN A 85 -6.24 -4.59 7.44
N LEU A 86 -6.80 -4.56 6.23
CA LEU A 86 -7.26 -3.31 5.62
C LEU A 86 -8.29 -2.60 6.49
N LYS A 87 -9.20 -3.34 7.12
CA LYS A 87 -10.23 -2.80 8.02
C LYS A 87 -9.63 -2.10 9.25
N LYS A 88 -8.62 -2.69 9.90
CA LYS A 88 -7.92 -2.08 11.05
C LYS A 88 -7.25 -0.77 10.67
N LEU A 89 -6.77 -0.68 9.43
CA LEU A 89 -6.13 0.51 8.87
C LEU A 89 -7.09 1.50 8.24
N LYS A 90 -8.41 1.23 8.28
CA LYS A 90 -9.47 2.02 7.64
C LYS A 90 -9.26 2.20 6.12
N LEU A 91 -8.61 1.22 5.49
CA LEU A 91 -8.42 1.18 4.04
C LEU A 91 -9.64 0.55 3.35
N PRO A 92 -9.84 0.82 2.04
CA PRO A 92 -10.92 0.19 1.27
C PRO A 92 -10.78 -1.34 1.26
N THR A 93 -11.88 -2.07 1.44
CA THR A 93 -11.90 -3.55 1.49
C THR A 93 -12.68 -4.16 0.32
N ASN A 94 -12.80 -3.45 -0.80
CA ASN A 94 -13.67 -3.85 -1.90
C ASN A 94 -13.32 -5.25 -2.41
N HIS A 95 -14.34 -6.00 -2.84
CA HIS A 95 -14.16 -7.34 -3.40
C HIS A 95 -13.14 -7.34 -4.55
N LEU A 96 -12.17 -8.24 -4.42
CA LEU A 96 -11.19 -8.58 -5.45
C LEU A 96 -11.90 -8.91 -6.78
N PRO A 97 -11.39 -8.42 -7.92
CA PRO A 97 -11.80 -8.95 -9.22
C PRO A 97 -11.43 -10.44 -9.28
N ASP A 98 -12.30 -11.25 -9.91
CA ASP A 98 -12.21 -12.72 -9.98
C ASP A 98 -10.82 -13.25 -10.43
N ALA A 99 -10.02 -12.43 -11.11
CA ALA A 99 -8.68 -12.78 -11.56
C ALA A 99 -7.66 -13.05 -10.44
N LEU A 100 -7.76 -12.42 -9.25
CA LEU A 100 -6.91 -12.79 -8.10
C LEU A 100 -7.50 -13.94 -7.30
N SER A 101 -8.82 -14.12 -7.29
CA SER A 101 -9.47 -15.26 -6.63
C SER A 101 -8.91 -16.59 -7.14
N ASN A 102 -8.46 -16.64 -8.40
CA ASN A 102 -7.85 -17.82 -9.02
C ASN A 102 -6.35 -18.00 -8.74
N LEU A 103 -5.66 -16.99 -8.20
CA LEU A 103 -4.23 -17.05 -7.85
C LEU A 103 -3.99 -17.34 -6.36
N ILE A 104 -5.04 -17.29 -5.54
CA ILE A 104 -4.99 -17.50 -4.09
C ILE A 104 -5.55 -18.89 -3.69
N ASN A 105 -5.84 -19.76 -4.66
CA ASN A 105 -6.26 -21.16 -4.46
C ASN A 105 -5.12 -22.15 -4.71
#